data_AF-A0A533X5U8-F1
#
_entry.id   AF-A0A533X5U8-F1
#
_cell.length_a   1.000
_cell.length_b   1.000
_cell.length_c   1.000
_cell.angle_alpha   90.00
_cell.angle_beta   90.00
_cell.angle_gamma   90.00
#
_symmetry.space_group_name_H-M   'P 1'
#
loop_
_entity.id
_entity.type
_entity.pdbx_description
1 polymer ?
#
loop_
_entity_poly.entity_id
_entity_poly.type
_entity_poly.pdbx_seq_one_letter_code
_entity_poly.pdbx_strand_id
1 'polypeptide(L)' 'MSLERRNRTMVRALIISPLIVAALVLFGVGLGFYLAQLTNLPSVLLAVTFSTIGLFVSLSIIVKMIDRMIANE' A
#
# COMPACT_ATOMS: atom_id res chain seq x y z
N MET A 1 -5.81 -10.82 -27.47
CA MET A 1 -4.53 -10.49 -26.81
C MET A 1 -3.62 -11.69 -26.82
N SER A 2 -2.33 -11.54 -27.13
CA SER A 2 -1.36 -12.61 -26.89
C SER A 2 -1.30 -12.89 -25.38
N LEU A 3 -1.41 -14.17 -24.99
CA LEU A 3 -1.27 -14.65 -23.61
C LEU A 3 -0.02 -14.09 -22.92
N GLU A 4 1.03 -13.82 -23.70
CA GLU A 4 2.31 -13.31 -23.24
C GLU A 4 2.25 -11.84 -22.75
N ARG A 5 1.43 -10.99 -23.39
CA ARG A 5 1.22 -9.61 -22.92
C ARG A 5 0.46 -9.58 -21.60
N ARG A 6 -0.62 -10.37 -21.50
CA ARG A 6 -1.46 -10.47 -20.30
C ARG A 6 -0.68 -11.00 -19.10
N ASN A 7 0.15 -12.02 -19.32
CA ASN A 7 1.01 -12.58 -18.29
C ASN A 7 2.08 -11.58 -17.81
N ARG A 8 2.68 -10.81 -18.72
CA ARG A 8 3.68 -9.79 -18.37
C ARG A 8 3.07 -8.63 -17.56
N THR A 9 1.84 -8.20 -17.86
CA THR A 9 1.10 -7.19 -17.10
C THR A 9 0.74 -7.71 -15.69
N MET A 10 0.23 -8.93 -15.60
CA MET A 10 -0.14 -9.56 -14.33
C MET A 10 1.08 -9.74 -13.41
N VAL A 11 2.22 -10.19 -13.95
CA VAL A 11 3.48 -10.33 -13.20
C VAL A 11 3.97 -8.97 -12.68
N ARG A 12 3.87 -7.89 -13.48
CA ARG A 12 4.23 -6.54 -13.01
C ARG A 12 3.33 -6.07 -11.86
N ALA A 13 2.02 -6.29 -11.95
CA ALA A 13 1.08 -5.95 -10.88
C ALA A 13 1.39 -6.70 -9.58
N LEU A 14 1.77 -7.98 -9.69
CA LEU A 14 2.14 -8.84 -8.56
C LEU A 14 3.41 -8.36 -7.83
N ILE A 15 4.36 -7.75 -8.55
CA ILE A 15 5.60 -7.22 -7.96
C ILE A 15 5.37 -5.84 -7.33
N ILE A 16 4.60 -4.98 -8.01
CA ILE A 16 4.38 -3.59 -7.58
C ILE A 16 3.45 -3.52 -6.35
N SER A 17 2.45 -4.40 -6.26
CA SER A 17 1.51 -4.41 -5.14
C SER A 17 2.16 -4.54 -3.76
N PRO A 18 3.04 -5.52 -3.45
CA PRO A 18 3.68 -5.62 -2.13
C PRO A 18 4.60 -4.44 -1.82
N LEU A 19 5.21 -3.83 -2.84
CA LEU A 19 6.02 -2.61 -2.68
C LEU A 19 5.15 -1.42 -2.22
N ILE A 20 3.97 -1.25 -2.81
CA ILE A 20 3.02 -0.20 -2.41
C ILE A 20 2.55 -0.43 -0.96
N VAL A 21 2.19 -1.68 -0.62
CA VAL A 21 1.77 -2.04 0.75
C VAL A 21 2.88 -1.72 1.75
N ALA A 22 4.10 -2.23 1.49
CA ALA A 22 5.24 -2.04 2.38
C ALA A 22 5.56 -0.55 2.58
N ALA A 23 5.59 0.24 1.51
CA ALA A 23 5.89 1.66 1.57
C ALA A 23 4.86 2.42 2.42
N LEU A 24 3.56 2.18 2.21
CA LEU A 24 2.50 2.88 2.93
C LEU A 24 2.38 2.44 4.39
N VAL A 25 2.59 1.15 4.67
CA VAL A 25 2.60 0.62 6.03
C VAL A 25 3.78 1.18 6.82
N LEU A 26 5.00 1.13 6.27
CA LEU A 26 6.19 1.69 6.91
C LEU A 26 6.08 3.20 7.12
N PHE A 27 5.52 3.92 6.14
CA PHE A 27 5.23 5.33 6.27
C PHE A 27 4.25 5.60 7.42
N GLY A 28 3.16 4.82 7.51
CA GLY A 28 2.21 4.90 8.62
C GLY A 28 2.85 4.65 9.98
N VAL A 29 3.70 3.63 10.11
CA VAL A 29 4.47 3.36 11.33
C VAL A 29 5.34 4.56 11.72
N GLY A 30 6.11 5.09 10.77
CA GLY A 30 6.97 6.27 11.00
C GLY A 30 6.18 7.49 11.45
N LEU A 31 5.04 7.75 10.81
CA LEU A 31 4.15 8.86 11.16
C LEU A 31 3.56 8.69 12.57
N GLY A 32 3.19 7.47 12.94
CA GLY A 32 2.69 7.16 14.28
C GLY A 32 3.73 7.39 15.37
N PHE A 33 5.00 7.01 15.13
CA PHE A 33 6.09 7.31 16.05
C PHE A 33 6.34 8.82 16.18
N TYR A 34 6.32 9.55 15.06
CA TYR A 34 6.48 11.00 15.05
C TYR A 34 5.38 11.70 15.85
N LEU A 35 4.12 11.33 15.63
CA LEU A 35 2.99 11.92 16.35
C LEU A 35 2.96 11.57 17.83
N ALA A 36 3.42 10.38 18.21
CA ALA A 36 3.53 9.99 19.62
C ALA A 36 4.48 10.91 20.40
N GLN A 37 5.59 11.33 19.78
CA GLN A 37 6.51 12.29 20.39
C GLN A 37 5.87 13.68 20.60
N LEU A 38 4.92 14.07 19.74
CA LEU A 38 4.24 15.36 19.83
C LEU A 38 3.04 15.36 20.79
N THR A 39 2.40 14.20 20.98
CA THR A 39 1.10 14.09 21.69
C THR A 39 1.21 13.42 23.06
N ASN A 40 2.39 12.91 23.44
CA ASN A 40 2.60 12.08 24.64
C ASN A 40 1.69 10.84 24.71
N LEU A 41 1.12 10.41 23.58
CA LEU A 41 0.35 9.17 23.48
C LEU A 41 1.29 7.96 23.34
N PRO A 42 0.82 6.74 23.69
CA PRO A 42 1.63 5.54 23.52
C PRO A 42 2.07 5.35 22.07
N SER A 43 3.38 5.25 21.85
CA SER A 43 3.99 5.17 20.51
C SER A 43 3.51 3.97 19.71
N VAL A 44 3.37 2.82 20.37
CA VAL A 44 2.87 1.59 19.76
C VAL A 44 1.43 1.75 19.27
N LEU A 45 0.58 2.44 20.04
CA LEU A 45 -0.83 2.64 19.68
C LEU A 45 -0.92 3.43 18.36
N LEU A 46 -0.28 4.59 18.29
CA LEU A 46 -0.31 5.43 17.10
C LEU A 46 0.40 4.76 15.90
N ALA A 47 1.53 4.09 16.12
CA ALA A 47 2.21 3.34 15.06
C ALA A 47 1.32 2.26 14.45
N VAL A 48 0.59 1.50 15.28
CA VAL A 48 -0.36 0.47 14.81
C VAL A 48 -1.55 1.11 14.09
N THR A 49 -2.11 2.20 14.63
CA THR A 49 -3.25 2.89 14.01
C THR A 49 -2.88 3.42 12.61
N PHE A 50 -1.78 4.17 12.49
CA PHE A 50 -1.37 4.74 11.20
C PHE A 50 -0.87 3.68 10.21
N SER A 51 -0.22 2.63 10.69
CA SER A 51 0.11 1.44 9.87
C SER A 51 -1.14 0.80 9.27
N THR A 52 -2.19 0.63 10.09
CA THR A 52 -3.47 0.08 9.66
C THR A 52 -4.15 0.98 8.61
N ILE A 53 -4.11 2.30 8.81
CA ILE A 53 -4.58 3.26 7.80
C ILE A 53 -3.80 3.09 6.49
N GLY A 54 -2.47 2.99 6.56
CA GLY A 54 -1.60 2.74 5.40
C GLY A 54 -1.98 1.46 4.64
N LEU A 55 -2.29 0.38 5.36
CA LEU A 55 -2.77 -0.88 4.79
C LEU A 55 -4.09 -0.67 4.00
N PHE A 56 -5.10 -0.04 4.59
CA PHE A 56 -6.39 0.19 3.92
C PHE A 56 -6.28 1.09 2.69
N VAL A 57 -5.44 2.13 2.78
CA VAL A 57 -5.15 3.00 1.64
C VAL A 57 -4.45 2.22 0.52
N SER A 58 -3.48 1.37 0.87
CA SER A 58 -2.75 0.55 -0.11
C SER A 58 -3.66 -0.39 -0.89
N LEU A 59 -4.63 -1.03 -0.21
CA LEU A 59 -5.61 -1.91 -0.86
C LEU A 59 -6.46 -1.14 -1.89
N SER A 60 -6.94 0.05 -1.53
CA SER A 60 -7.73 0.89 -2.43
C SER A 60 -6.93 1.32 -3.67
N ILE A 61 -5.64 1.61 -3.51
CA ILE A 61 -4.73 1.95 -4.61
C ILE A 61 -4.51 0.74 -5.51
N ILE A 62 -4.26 -0.43 -4.93
CA ILE A 62 -4.01 -1.68 -5.70
C ILE A 62 -5.25 -2.05 -6.52
N VAL A 63 -6.46 -1.98 -5.94
CA VAL A 63 -7.70 -2.26 -6.68
C VAL A 63 -7.84 -1.32 -7.87
N LYS A 64 -7.71 0.00 -7.67
CA LYS A 64 -7.76 0.98 -8.78
C LYS A 64 -6.67 0.76 -9.82
N MET A 65 -5.48 0.33 -9.39
CA MET A 65 -4.35 0.04 -10.27
C MET A 65 -4.66 -1.17 -11.17
N ILE A 66 -5.25 -2.23 -10.61
CA ILE A 66 -5.67 -3.43 -11.35
C ILE A 66 -6.80 -3.09 -12.32
N ASP A 67 -7.83 -2.36 -11.87
CA ASP A 67 -8.94 -1.94 -12.73
C ASP A 67 -8.46 -1.14 -13.95
N ARG A 68 -7.52 -0.21 -13.74
CA ARG A 68 -6.91 0.56 -14.82
C ARG A 68 -6.05 -0.28 -15.76
N MET A 69 -5.40 -1.33 -15.26
CA MET A 69 -4.65 -2.23 -16.14
C MET A 69 -5.58 -3.04 -17.03
N ILE A 70 -6.71 -3.50 -16.49
CA ILE A 70 -7.72 -4.25 -17.26
C ILE A 70 -8.42 -3.35 -18.28
N ALA A 71 -8.75 -2.10 -17.92
CA ALA A 71 -9.44 -1.17 -18.81
C ALA A 71 -8.57 -0.61 -19.96
N ASN A 72 -7.24 -0.67 -19.82
CA ASN A 72 -6.28 -0.24 -20.85
C ASN A 72 -5.74 -1.41 -21.70
N GLU A 73 -6.19 -2.65 -21.45
CA GLU A 73 -5.95 -3.84 -22.28
C GLU A 73 -7.05 -3.99 -23.35
#